data_AF-A0A4R5MC50-F1
#
_entry.id   AF-A0A4R5MC50-F1
#
_cell.length_a   1.000
_cell.length_b   1.000
_cell.length_c   1.000
_cell.angle_alpha   90.00
_cell.angle_beta   90.00
_cell.angle_gamma   90.00
#
_symmetry.space_group_name_H-M   'P 1'
#
loop_
_entity.id
_entity.type
_entity.pdbx_description
1 polymer ?
#
loop_
_entity_poly.entity_id
_entity_poly.type
_entity_poly.pdbx_seq_one_letter_code
_entity_poly.pdbx_strand_id
1 'polypeptide(L)'
;MKRLFEIGFAPVGCWRLRDGSLHLELADKVDHANVLYAFISGDEVMYVGKTTKTLRGRLASYLKPSESQRTNRRNNDAIRALLSAGLEVDILALPDLGLHRYGEFNINFAAALEDSIIQTLSPPWNGMRSKSTKDDGDDEDQFEFDADDAASDIDAEMSASAPSFQFVLQPTYYKNGFFNVTVENQHLFGPQGSGIDIYCGPEKALVQGRFDRTTNSNSTPRVYGYAPLRDWFQANFEQMQPVTVRVVGPASIELASL
;
A
#
# COMPACT_ATOMS: atom_id res chain seq x y z
N MET A 1 -1.30 -15.42 5.51
CA MET A 1 -2.12 -14.23 5.83
C MET A 1 -1.36 -13.07 6.49
N LYS A 2 -0.66 -13.25 7.63
CA LYS A 2 0.00 -12.18 8.41
C LYS A 2 0.86 -11.20 7.59
N ARG A 3 1.69 -11.73 6.68
CA ARG A 3 2.59 -10.96 5.82
C ARG A 3 1.86 -9.98 4.88
N LEU A 4 0.62 -10.29 4.47
CA LEU A 4 -0.18 -9.37 3.64
C LEU A 4 -0.73 -8.20 4.47
N PHE A 5 -1.17 -8.46 5.69
CA PHE A 5 -1.61 -7.40 6.61
C PHE A 5 -0.46 -6.47 7.01
N GLU A 6 0.73 -7.03 7.25
CA GLU A 6 1.94 -6.26 7.59
C GLU A 6 2.34 -5.25 6.50
N ILE A 7 1.98 -5.51 5.24
CA ILE A 7 2.22 -4.60 4.11
C ILE A 7 0.97 -3.80 3.70
N GLY A 8 -0.08 -3.80 4.53
CA GLY A 8 -1.23 -2.91 4.38
C GLY A 8 -2.42 -3.45 3.58
N PHE A 9 -2.47 -4.75 3.25
CA PHE A 9 -3.71 -5.32 2.71
C PHE A 9 -4.83 -5.19 3.75
N ALA A 10 -6.02 -4.82 3.30
CA ALA A 10 -7.22 -4.74 4.13
C ALA A 10 -8.30 -5.72 3.64
N PRO A 11 -9.17 -6.24 4.53
CA PRO A 11 -10.33 -7.03 4.11
C PRO A 11 -11.35 -6.14 3.41
N VAL A 12 -11.82 -6.60 2.25
CA VAL A 12 -12.67 -5.78 1.38
C VAL A 12 -13.94 -6.48 0.91
N GLY A 13 -14.04 -7.79 1.15
CA GLY A 13 -15.22 -8.57 0.80
C GLY A 13 -14.96 -10.06 0.79
N CYS A 14 -15.91 -10.81 0.24
CA CYS A 14 -15.85 -12.26 0.12
C CYS A 14 -16.65 -12.75 -1.10
N TRP A 15 -16.38 -13.99 -1.49
CA TRP A 15 -17.20 -14.73 -2.45
C TRP A 15 -18.22 -15.59 -1.73
N ARG A 16 -19.43 -15.68 -2.27
CA ARG A 16 -20.51 -16.54 -1.76
C ARG A 16 -21.12 -17.37 -2.87
N LEU A 17 -21.59 -18.57 -2.54
CA LEU A 17 -22.34 -19.42 -3.44
C LEU A 17 -23.80 -19.42 -2.99
N ARG A 18 -24.73 -19.00 -3.87
CA ARG A 18 -26.18 -19.01 -3.63
C ARG A 18 -26.86 -19.69 -4.81
N ASP A 19 -27.63 -20.73 -4.54
CA ASP A 19 -28.35 -21.49 -5.57
C ASP A 19 -27.45 -21.93 -6.75
N GLY A 20 -26.22 -22.36 -6.44
CA GLY A 20 -25.21 -22.75 -7.43
C GLY A 20 -24.57 -21.59 -8.22
N SER A 21 -25.00 -20.36 -7.98
CA SER A 21 -24.45 -19.15 -8.59
C SER A 21 -23.42 -18.48 -7.70
N LEU A 22 -22.33 -18.01 -8.30
CA LEU A 22 -21.29 -17.26 -7.60
C LEU A 22 -21.73 -15.80 -7.42
N HIS A 23 -21.57 -15.28 -6.21
CA HIS A 23 -21.87 -13.90 -5.85
C HIS A 23 -20.65 -13.23 -5.23
N LEU A 24 -20.47 -11.95 -5.56
CA LEU A 24 -19.43 -11.09 -5.01
C LEU A 24 -20.07 -10.16 -3.97
N GLU A 25 -19.55 -10.19 -2.74
CA GLU A 25 -19.90 -9.24 -1.69
C GLU A 25 -18.68 -8.36 -1.41
N LEU A 26 -18.82 -7.05 -1.56
CA LEU A 26 -17.76 -6.07 -1.31
C LEU A 26 -18.27 -5.01 -0.35
N ALA A 27 -17.39 -4.49 0.50
CA ALA A 27 -17.67 -3.28 1.26
C ALA A 27 -17.86 -2.07 0.31
N ASP A 28 -18.77 -1.16 0.65
CA ASP A 28 -19.23 -0.08 -0.24
C ASP A 28 -18.13 0.90 -0.69
N LYS A 29 -16.99 0.96 0.01
CA LYS A 29 -15.94 1.98 -0.19
C LYS A 29 -14.70 1.51 -0.96
N VAL A 30 -14.71 0.34 -1.60
CA VAL A 30 -13.48 -0.31 -2.12
C VAL A 30 -13.33 -0.25 -3.65
N ASP A 31 -13.72 0.86 -4.28
CA ASP A 31 -13.68 0.96 -5.75
C ASP A 31 -12.52 1.85 -6.24
N HIS A 32 -11.29 1.35 -6.04
CA HIS A 32 -10.06 1.99 -6.50
C HIS A 32 -9.49 1.30 -7.74
N ALA A 33 -8.73 2.05 -8.55
CA ALA A 33 -7.91 1.52 -9.64
C ALA A 33 -6.47 1.27 -9.16
N ASN A 34 -5.66 0.54 -9.94
CA ASN A 34 -4.30 0.15 -9.58
C ASN A 34 -4.25 -0.63 -8.25
N VAL A 35 -5.08 -1.67 -8.14
CA VAL A 35 -5.23 -2.41 -6.89
C VAL A 35 -4.53 -3.76 -6.99
N LEU A 36 -3.76 -4.11 -5.96
CA LEU A 36 -3.33 -5.48 -5.72
C LEU A 36 -4.37 -6.14 -4.81
N TYR A 37 -4.79 -7.35 -5.14
CA TYR A 37 -5.78 -8.09 -4.35
C TYR A 37 -5.37 -9.55 -4.20
N ALA A 38 -5.91 -10.18 -3.16
CA ALA A 38 -5.66 -11.58 -2.87
C ALA A 38 -6.96 -12.31 -2.52
N PHE A 39 -7.06 -13.57 -2.92
CA PHE A 39 -8.09 -14.50 -2.44
C PHE A 39 -7.52 -15.36 -1.33
N ILE A 40 -8.24 -15.45 -0.23
CA ILE A 40 -7.82 -16.11 1.00
C ILE A 40 -8.87 -17.14 1.40
N SER A 41 -8.44 -18.32 1.86
CA SER A 41 -9.33 -19.34 2.44
C SER A 41 -8.70 -19.86 3.72
N GLY A 42 -9.37 -19.67 4.86
CA GLY A 42 -8.72 -19.85 6.16
C GLY A 42 -7.50 -18.93 6.27
N ASP A 43 -6.33 -19.47 6.60
CA ASP A 43 -5.07 -18.70 6.71
C ASP A 43 -4.20 -18.67 5.44
N GLU A 44 -4.64 -19.36 4.39
CA GLU A 44 -3.87 -19.60 3.17
C GLU A 44 -4.17 -18.56 2.08
N VAL A 45 -3.12 -18.03 1.46
CA VAL A 45 -3.24 -17.15 0.30
C VAL A 45 -3.41 -18.02 -0.92
N MET A 46 -4.60 -18.03 -1.51
CA MET A 46 -4.95 -18.89 -2.64
C MET A 46 -4.51 -18.27 -3.97
N TYR A 47 -4.73 -16.96 -4.12
CA TYR A 47 -4.43 -16.22 -5.34
C TYR A 47 -4.00 -14.80 -5.01
N VAL A 48 -3.11 -14.23 -5.82
CA VAL A 48 -2.74 -12.81 -5.84
C VAL A 48 -2.89 -12.31 -7.26
N GLY A 49 -3.50 -11.14 -7.43
CA GLY A 49 -3.69 -10.52 -8.73
C GLY A 49 -3.63 -9.01 -8.66
N LYS A 50 -3.26 -8.37 -9.77
CA LYS A 50 -3.34 -6.91 -9.94
C LYS A 50 -4.46 -6.48 -10.90
N THR A 51 -4.83 -5.21 -10.82
CA THR A 51 -5.67 -4.56 -11.83
C THR A 51 -5.40 -3.07 -11.96
N THR A 52 -5.39 -2.58 -13.21
CA THR A 52 -5.41 -1.15 -13.53
C THR A 52 -6.82 -0.58 -13.68
N LYS A 53 -7.84 -1.46 -13.69
CA LYS A 53 -9.27 -1.09 -13.67
C LYS A 53 -9.74 -1.00 -12.22
N THR A 54 -11.01 -0.65 -12.00
CA THR A 54 -11.55 -0.67 -10.65
C THR A 54 -11.58 -2.10 -10.09
N LEU A 55 -11.34 -2.24 -8.79
CA LEU A 55 -11.34 -3.54 -8.11
C LEU A 55 -12.67 -4.27 -8.33
N ARG A 56 -13.81 -3.59 -8.19
CA ARG A 56 -15.13 -4.19 -8.43
C ARG A 56 -15.25 -4.73 -9.85
N GLY A 57 -14.83 -3.95 -10.84
CA GLY A 57 -14.84 -4.37 -12.24
C GLY A 57 -13.94 -5.58 -12.50
N ARG A 58 -12.75 -5.62 -11.89
CA ARG A 58 -11.85 -6.78 -11.99
C ARG A 58 -12.46 -8.02 -11.36
N LEU A 59 -12.98 -7.89 -10.14
CA LEU A 59 -13.58 -9.02 -9.42
C LEU A 59 -14.81 -9.54 -10.15
N ALA A 60 -15.69 -8.65 -10.63
CA ALA A 60 -16.87 -9.04 -11.42
C ALA A 60 -16.52 -9.88 -12.66
N SER A 61 -15.33 -9.70 -13.25
CA SER A 61 -14.88 -10.51 -14.40
C SER A 61 -14.67 -12.00 -14.09
N TYR A 62 -14.57 -12.38 -12.81
CA TYR A 62 -14.53 -13.78 -12.39
C TYR A 62 -15.92 -14.41 -12.28
N LEU A 63 -17.03 -13.66 -12.28
CA LEU A 63 -18.37 -14.22 -12.12
C LEU A 63 -18.79 -15.08 -13.33
N LYS A 64 -18.51 -14.56 -14.53
CA LYS A 64 -18.89 -15.15 -15.82
C LYS A 64 -17.72 -15.00 -16.81
N PRO A 65 -16.65 -15.79 -16.65
CA PRO A 65 -15.49 -15.70 -17.53
C PRO A 65 -15.82 -16.18 -18.94
N SER A 66 -15.27 -15.52 -19.95
CA SER A 66 -15.35 -15.99 -21.34
C SER A 66 -14.35 -17.13 -21.60
N GLU A 67 -14.53 -17.86 -22.70
CA GLU A 67 -13.64 -18.95 -23.10
C GLU A 67 -12.19 -18.49 -23.34
N SER A 68 -11.94 -17.25 -23.72
CA SER A 68 -10.57 -16.75 -23.89
C SER A 68 -9.88 -16.42 -22.56
N GLN A 69 -10.63 -16.25 -21.46
CA GLN A 69 -10.11 -15.80 -20.17
C GLN A 69 -9.67 -16.96 -19.27
N ARG A 70 -8.59 -17.66 -19.65
CA ARG A 70 -8.09 -18.85 -18.93
C ARG A 70 -7.91 -18.65 -17.42
N THR A 71 -7.30 -17.54 -17.00
CA THR A 71 -7.10 -17.23 -15.57
C THR A 71 -8.43 -17.02 -14.84
N ASN A 72 -9.37 -16.31 -15.47
CA ASN A 72 -10.67 -16.09 -14.83
C ASN A 72 -11.48 -17.38 -14.72
N ARG A 73 -11.40 -18.27 -15.72
CA ARG A 73 -12.03 -19.61 -15.65
C ARG A 73 -11.46 -20.44 -14.50
N ARG A 74 -10.12 -20.56 -14.43
CA ARG A 74 -9.46 -21.31 -13.35
C ARG A 74 -9.83 -20.78 -11.96
N ASN A 75 -9.76 -19.47 -11.76
CA ASN A 75 -10.14 -18.88 -10.47
C ASN A 75 -11.63 -19.06 -10.18
N ASN A 76 -12.50 -18.90 -11.18
CA ASN A 76 -13.93 -19.14 -11.01
C ASN A 76 -14.24 -20.58 -10.59
N ASP A 77 -13.60 -21.57 -11.23
CA ASP A 77 -13.74 -22.99 -10.90
C ASP A 77 -13.19 -23.28 -9.49
N ALA A 78 -12.02 -22.75 -9.14
CA ALA A 78 -11.40 -22.94 -7.85
C ALA A 78 -12.21 -22.31 -6.69
N ILE A 79 -12.73 -21.10 -6.89
CA ILE A 79 -13.61 -20.43 -5.94
C ILE A 79 -14.87 -21.28 -5.72
N ARG A 80 -15.52 -21.75 -6.80
CA ARG A 80 -16.71 -22.60 -6.68
C ARG A 80 -16.41 -23.92 -5.96
N ALA A 81 -15.25 -24.53 -6.22
CA ALA A 81 -14.86 -25.77 -5.57
C ALA A 81 -14.74 -25.60 -4.05
N LEU A 82 -14.05 -24.56 -3.58
CA LEU A 82 -13.95 -24.26 -2.14
C LEU A 82 -15.32 -23.96 -1.52
N LEU A 83 -16.12 -23.09 -2.14
CA LEU A 83 -17.43 -22.73 -1.60
C LEU A 83 -18.39 -23.94 -1.56
N SER A 84 -18.32 -24.84 -2.55
CA SER A 84 -19.14 -26.06 -2.59
C SER A 84 -18.71 -27.07 -1.52
N ALA A 85 -17.44 -27.03 -1.10
CA ALA A 85 -16.93 -27.81 0.02
C ALA A 85 -17.27 -27.18 1.39
N GLY A 86 -17.99 -26.05 1.42
CA GLY A 86 -18.37 -25.35 2.65
C GLY A 86 -17.25 -24.46 3.22
N LEU A 87 -16.18 -24.21 2.46
CA LEU A 87 -15.09 -23.32 2.84
C LEU A 87 -15.41 -21.89 2.41
N GLU A 88 -14.75 -20.92 3.03
CA GLU A 88 -14.92 -19.49 2.72
C GLU A 88 -13.81 -18.99 1.80
N VAL A 89 -14.12 -17.98 0.99
CA VAL A 89 -13.12 -17.29 0.17
C VAL A 89 -13.24 -15.79 0.37
N ASP A 90 -12.34 -15.25 1.19
CA ASP A 90 -12.22 -13.84 1.50
C ASP A 90 -11.36 -13.11 0.48
N ILE A 91 -11.57 -11.80 0.42
CA ILE A 91 -10.86 -10.90 -0.50
C ILE A 91 -10.15 -9.85 0.34
N LEU A 92 -8.83 -9.80 0.19
CA LEU A 92 -8.00 -8.71 0.68
C LEU A 92 -7.58 -7.82 -0.48
N ALA A 93 -7.41 -6.52 -0.23
CA ALA A 93 -6.87 -5.61 -1.22
C ALA A 93 -5.93 -4.56 -0.62
N LEU A 94 -4.94 -4.18 -1.43
CA LEU A 94 -4.01 -3.09 -1.22
C LEU A 94 -4.17 -2.11 -2.39
N PRO A 95 -4.89 -0.99 -2.20
CA PRO A 95 -5.02 0.02 -3.23
C PRO A 95 -3.69 0.76 -3.44
N ASP A 96 -3.32 1.02 -4.69
CA ASP A 96 -2.26 1.97 -4.99
C ASP A 96 -2.77 3.38 -4.68
N LEU A 97 -2.17 3.96 -3.65
CA LEU A 97 -2.48 5.30 -3.19
C LEU A 97 -1.89 6.39 -4.12
N GLY A 98 -1.14 5.99 -5.17
CA GLY A 98 -0.52 6.89 -6.14
C GLY A 98 0.60 7.74 -5.55
N LEU A 99 1.18 7.28 -4.42
CA LEU A 99 2.11 8.04 -3.59
C LEU A 99 3.54 8.04 -4.13
N HIS A 100 3.84 7.08 -5.00
CA HIS A 100 5.21 6.80 -5.40
C HIS A 100 5.43 7.21 -6.85
N ARG A 101 6.39 8.11 -7.04
CA ARG A 101 6.69 8.72 -8.33
C ARG A 101 8.18 8.69 -8.61
N TYR A 102 8.53 8.56 -9.87
CA TYR A 102 9.87 8.82 -10.38
C TYR A 102 9.76 9.94 -11.41
N GLY A 103 10.11 11.17 -11.01
CA GLY A 103 9.84 12.37 -11.79
C GLY A 103 8.35 12.53 -12.08
N GLU A 104 7.98 12.58 -13.36
CA GLU A 104 6.59 12.70 -13.80
C GLU A 104 5.81 11.38 -13.76
N PHE A 105 6.51 10.24 -13.70
CA PHE A 105 5.91 8.92 -13.81
C PHE A 105 5.40 8.40 -12.46
N ASN A 106 4.23 7.76 -12.46
CA ASN A 106 3.70 7.05 -11.30
C ASN A 106 4.17 5.60 -11.32
N ILE A 107 4.77 5.15 -10.22
CA ILE A 107 5.15 3.74 -10.05
C ILE A 107 3.90 2.97 -9.66
N ASN A 108 3.53 1.95 -10.45
CA ASN A 108 2.41 1.08 -10.14
C ASN A 108 2.84 0.01 -9.13
N PHE A 109 2.51 0.20 -7.86
CA PHE A 109 2.88 -0.74 -6.78
C PHE A 109 2.26 -2.11 -6.97
N ALA A 110 1.02 -2.15 -7.44
CA ALA A 110 0.38 -3.43 -7.75
C ALA A 110 1.13 -4.19 -8.84
N ALA A 111 1.76 -3.50 -9.80
CA ALA A 111 2.61 -4.14 -10.80
C ALA A 111 3.96 -4.58 -10.24
N ALA A 112 4.58 -3.78 -9.39
CA ALA A 112 5.91 -4.05 -8.84
C ALA A 112 5.91 -5.16 -7.76
N LEU A 113 4.88 -5.22 -6.91
CA LEU A 113 4.83 -6.15 -5.78
C LEU A 113 4.25 -7.53 -6.13
N GLU A 114 3.44 -7.64 -7.18
CA GLU A 114 2.72 -8.89 -7.51
C GLU A 114 3.67 -10.09 -7.65
N ASP A 115 4.72 -9.96 -8.48
CA ASP A 115 5.63 -11.07 -8.77
C ASP A 115 6.42 -11.49 -7.53
N SER A 116 6.91 -10.51 -6.74
CA SER A 116 7.62 -10.77 -5.48
C SER A 116 6.73 -11.49 -4.46
N ILE A 117 5.47 -11.07 -4.33
CA ILE A 117 4.51 -11.72 -3.43
C ILE A 117 4.20 -13.14 -3.91
N ILE A 118 4.01 -13.34 -5.22
CA ILE A 118 3.77 -14.68 -5.78
C ILE A 118 4.96 -15.60 -5.54
N GLN A 119 6.19 -15.15 -5.82
CA GLN A 119 7.40 -15.93 -5.60
C GLN A 119 7.56 -16.31 -4.12
N THR A 120 7.28 -15.35 -3.25
CA THR A 120 7.49 -15.47 -1.81
C THR A 120 6.43 -16.33 -1.12
N LEU A 121 5.16 -16.23 -1.53
CA LEU A 121 4.04 -16.94 -0.91
C LEU A 121 3.63 -18.20 -1.66
N SER A 122 4.05 -18.34 -2.92
CA SER A 122 3.69 -19.42 -3.85
C SER A 122 2.21 -19.81 -3.81
N PRO A 123 1.26 -18.85 -4.02
CA PRO A 123 -0.16 -19.15 -3.93
C PRO A 123 -0.57 -20.24 -4.94
N PRO A 124 -1.34 -21.26 -4.54
CA PRO A 124 -1.62 -22.43 -5.38
C PRO A 124 -2.39 -22.10 -6.66
N TRP A 125 -3.11 -20.98 -6.73
CA TRP A 125 -3.84 -20.57 -7.93
C TRP A 125 -3.03 -19.62 -8.83
N ASN A 126 -1.86 -19.17 -8.36
CA ASN A 126 -0.88 -18.47 -9.19
C ASN A 126 0.05 -19.49 -9.85
N GLY A 127 -0.04 -19.64 -11.18
CA GLY A 127 1.05 -20.26 -11.92
C GLY A 127 1.05 -21.79 -12.03
N MET A 128 -0.10 -22.43 -12.32
CA MET A 128 -0.07 -23.68 -13.10
C MET A 128 0.40 -23.37 -14.54
N ARG A 129 1.70 -23.04 -14.71
CA ARG A 129 2.41 -23.32 -15.95
C ARG A 129 2.63 -24.83 -15.95
N SER A 130 2.16 -25.51 -16.98
CA SER A 130 2.39 -26.94 -17.14
C SER A 130 3.89 -27.23 -17.02
N LYS A 131 4.25 -28.21 -16.19
CA LYS A 131 5.49 -28.96 -16.41
C LYS A 131 5.38 -29.57 -17.81
N SER A 132 5.87 -28.84 -18.80
CA SER A 132 6.11 -29.35 -20.15
C SER A 132 7.61 -29.57 -20.22
N THR A 133 7.98 -30.83 -20.35
CA THR A 133 9.34 -31.35 -20.48
C THR A 133 10.06 -30.81 -21.72
N LYS A 134 11.29 -30.31 -21.48
CA LYS A 134 12.52 -30.27 -22.31
C LYS A 134 12.49 -29.82 -23.78
N ASP A 135 13.22 -28.73 -24.05
CA ASP A 135 14.28 -28.50 -25.07
C ASP A 135 14.42 -26.97 -25.21
N ASP A 136 15.56 -26.31 -25.35
CA ASP A 136 16.99 -26.60 -25.26
C ASP A 136 17.64 -25.20 -25.33
N GLY A 137 18.71 -24.95 -24.59
CA GLY A 137 19.62 -23.81 -24.84
C GLY A 137 19.41 -22.53 -24.03
N ASP A 138 20.40 -22.34 -23.14
CA ASP A 138 21.10 -21.08 -22.83
C ASP A 138 20.65 -20.23 -21.62
N ASP A 139 21.58 -20.27 -20.65
CA ASP A 139 21.95 -19.34 -19.59
C ASP A 139 21.03 -19.18 -18.37
N GLU A 140 21.41 -19.97 -17.36
CA GLU A 140 21.15 -19.74 -15.94
C GLU A 140 21.85 -18.45 -15.47
N ASP A 141 21.19 -17.30 -15.57
CA ASP A 141 21.54 -16.16 -14.71
C ASP A 141 20.83 -16.33 -13.36
N GLN A 142 21.49 -17.04 -12.45
CA GLN A 142 21.23 -16.94 -11.03
C GLN A 142 21.61 -15.53 -10.57
N PHE A 143 20.63 -14.62 -10.51
CA PHE A 143 20.77 -13.40 -9.72
C PHE A 143 20.61 -13.77 -8.23
N GLU A 144 21.71 -14.17 -7.60
CA GLU A 144 21.86 -13.98 -6.15
C GLU A 144 21.91 -12.47 -5.90
N PHE A 145 20.82 -11.92 -5.36
CA PHE A 145 20.76 -10.53 -4.94
C PHE A 145 21.40 -10.43 -3.55
N ASP A 146 22.72 -10.21 -3.50
CA ASP A 146 23.41 -9.79 -2.28
C ASP A 146 22.87 -8.41 -1.87
N ALA A 147 21.93 -8.43 -0.94
CA ALA A 147 21.13 -7.28 -0.52
C ALA A 147 21.84 -6.36 0.50
N ASP A 148 23.16 -6.46 0.67
CA ASP A 148 23.81 -5.94 1.89
C ASP A 148 24.90 -4.86 1.69
N ASP A 149 25.14 -4.32 0.49
CA ASP A 149 26.28 -3.38 0.34
C ASP A 149 26.07 -2.18 -0.61
N ALA A 150 24.85 -1.95 -1.14
CA ALA A 150 24.59 -0.84 -2.07
C ALA A 150 23.60 0.23 -1.57
N ALA A 151 22.90 -0.03 -0.46
CA ALA A 151 21.90 0.89 0.09
C ALA A 151 22.49 1.89 1.11
N SER A 152 23.69 1.66 1.65
CA SER A 152 24.26 2.47 2.74
C SER A 152 24.79 3.82 2.29
N ASP A 153 25.33 3.92 1.07
CA ASP A 153 26.16 5.07 0.70
C ASP A 153 25.36 6.16 -0.03
N ILE A 154 24.22 5.82 -0.65
CA ILE A 154 23.37 6.78 -1.39
C ILE A 154 22.37 7.48 -0.44
N ASP A 155 21.85 6.78 0.58
CA ASP A 155 20.94 7.35 1.59
C ASP A 155 21.66 8.34 2.54
N ALA A 156 22.97 8.17 2.75
CA ALA A 156 23.76 9.03 3.61
C ALA A 156 24.01 10.42 3.00
N GLU A 157 24.20 10.51 1.69
CA GLU A 157 24.48 11.79 1.02
C GLU A 157 23.22 12.62 0.75
N MET A 158 22.07 11.99 0.49
CA MET A 158 20.79 12.70 0.28
C MET A 158 20.17 13.26 1.58
N SER A 159 20.50 12.68 2.73
CA SER A 159 19.97 13.07 4.04
C SER A 159 20.64 14.34 4.64
N ALA A 160 21.82 14.72 4.15
CA ALA A 160 22.62 15.82 4.72
C ALA A 160 22.18 17.24 4.30
N SER A 161 21.32 17.39 3.29
CA SER A 161 20.89 18.70 2.74
C SER A 161 19.37 18.91 2.73
N ALA A 162 18.61 17.98 3.31
CA ALA A 162 17.15 18.08 3.30
C ALA A 162 16.67 19.30 4.10
N PRO A 163 15.79 20.16 3.54
CA PRO A 163 15.28 21.33 4.23
C PRO A 163 14.50 20.91 5.47
N SER A 164 14.75 21.59 6.58
CA SER A 164 14.09 21.33 7.85
C SER A 164 13.50 22.59 8.45
N PHE A 165 12.42 22.43 9.21
CA PHE A 165 11.77 23.51 9.95
C PHE A 165 11.17 22.96 11.24
N GLN A 166 10.74 23.87 12.12
CA GLN A 166 10.12 23.50 13.37
C GLN A 166 8.68 24.02 13.45
N PHE A 167 7.84 23.28 14.16
CA PHE A 167 6.57 23.79 14.65
C PHE A 167 6.43 23.50 16.14
N VAL A 168 5.67 24.36 16.82
CA VAL A 168 5.32 24.13 18.23
C VAL A 168 4.12 23.21 18.30
N LEU A 169 4.21 22.14 19.07
CA LEU A 169 3.16 21.12 19.23
C LEU A 169 1.99 21.66 20.07
N GLN A 170 1.16 22.48 19.44
CA GLN A 170 -0.01 23.11 20.06
C GLN A 170 -0.96 22.05 20.66
N PRO A 171 -1.76 22.37 21.70
CA PRO A 171 -2.68 21.42 22.34
C PRO A 171 -3.62 20.72 21.35
N THR A 172 -4.09 21.43 20.33
CA THR A 172 -4.95 20.88 19.28
C THR A 172 -4.21 19.89 18.38
N TYR A 173 -2.93 20.12 18.09
CA TYR A 173 -2.08 19.22 17.30
C TYR A 173 -1.79 17.95 18.10
N TYR A 174 -1.40 18.12 19.36
CA TYR A 174 -1.13 17.07 20.33
C TYR A 174 -2.34 16.14 20.55
N LYS A 175 -3.55 16.71 20.59
CA LYS A 175 -4.77 15.94 20.85
C LYS A 175 -5.31 15.22 19.60
N ASN A 176 -5.08 15.76 18.41
CA ASN A 176 -5.77 15.30 17.20
C ASN A 176 -4.84 14.71 16.13
N GLY A 177 -3.52 14.76 16.32
CA GLY A 177 -2.56 14.12 15.40
C GLY A 177 -2.46 14.81 14.05
N PHE A 178 -2.31 16.12 14.06
CA PHE A 178 -2.05 16.92 12.86
C PHE A 178 -1.18 18.13 13.20
N PHE A 179 -0.59 18.78 12.21
CA PHE A 179 0.07 20.08 12.39
C PHE A 179 -0.07 20.94 11.13
N ASN A 180 0.16 22.25 11.26
CA ASN A 180 0.15 23.16 10.11
C ASN A 180 1.57 23.45 9.64
N VAL A 181 1.75 23.50 8.34
CA VAL A 181 2.97 23.97 7.67
C VAL A 181 2.90 25.49 7.53
N THR A 182 4.02 26.19 7.73
CA THR A 182 4.08 27.65 7.57
C THR A 182 4.03 28.06 6.10
N VAL A 183 3.69 29.33 5.84
CA VAL A 183 3.67 29.91 4.49
C VAL A 183 5.03 29.77 3.80
N GLU A 184 6.12 29.94 4.55
CA GLU A 184 7.49 29.81 4.07
C GLU A 184 7.79 28.39 3.57
N ASN A 185 7.32 27.36 4.28
CA ASN A 185 7.64 25.96 3.97
C ASN A 185 6.63 25.27 3.04
N GLN A 186 5.53 25.93 2.67
CA GLN A 186 4.45 25.30 1.90
C GLN A 186 4.87 24.75 0.52
N HIS A 187 5.94 25.31 -0.05
CA HIS A 187 6.47 24.95 -1.37
C HIS A 187 7.22 23.61 -1.34
N LEU A 188 7.62 23.16 -0.15
CA LEU A 188 8.29 21.87 0.07
C LEU A 188 7.33 20.68 0.02
N PHE A 189 6.02 20.94 -0.06
CA PHE A 189 4.96 19.93 0.05
C PHE A 189 4.14 19.81 -1.23
N GLY A 190 3.63 18.60 -1.50
CA GLY A 190 2.86 18.26 -2.69
C GLY A 190 1.49 18.95 -2.82
N PRO A 191 0.77 18.67 -3.92
CA PRO A 191 -0.55 19.25 -4.21
C PRO A 191 -1.64 18.75 -3.25
N GLN A 192 -2.83 19.39 -3.30
CA GLN A 192 -3.97 19.04 -2.43
C GLN A 192 -4.34 17.56 -2.54
N GLY A 193 -4.58 16.93 -1.38
CA GLY A 193 -5.16 15.59 -1.32
C GLY A 193 -4.20 14.44 -1.61
N SER A 194 -2.92 14.70 -1.89
CA SER A 194 -1.92 13.63 -1.89
C SER A 194 -1.69 13.13 -0.45
N GLY A 195 -1.40 11.83 -0.32
CA GLY A 195 -0.94 11.26 0.95
C GLY A 195 0.44 11.78 1.32
N ILE A 196 0.85 11.55 2.56
CA ILE A 196 2.18 11.87 3.07
C ILE A 196 2.66 10.72 3.96
N ASP A 197 3.90 10.29 3.76
CA ASP A 197 4.59 9.38 4.66
C ASP A 197 5.29 10.19 5.76
N ILE A 198 5.01 9.86 7.02
CA ILE A 198 5.53 10.54 8.20
C ILE A 198 6.36 9.54 8.99
N TYR A 199 7.68 9.60 8.83
CA TYR A 199 8.62 8.76 9.55
C TYR A 199 8.89 9.36 10.93
N CYS A 200 8.56 8.61 11.97
CA CYS A 200 8.49 9.10 13.32
C CYS A 200 9.67 8.57 14.17
N GLY A 201 10.52 9.47 14.66
CA GLY A 201 11.64 9.15 15.55
C GLY A 201 12.81 8.41 14.88
N PRO A 202 13.83 8.04 15.66
CA PRO A 202 15.04 7.37 15.13
C PRO A 202 14.76 5.99 14.54
N GLU A 203 13.72 5.30 15.04
CA GLU A 203 13.28 4.01 14.51
C GLU A 203 12.50 4.14 13.18
N LYS A 204 12.25 5.37 12.72
CA LYS A 204 11.50 5.69 11.49
C LYS A 204 10.14 4.98 11.43
N ALA A 205 9.41 4.95 12.54
CA ALA A 205 8.09 4.37 12.60
C ALA A 205 7.16 5.08 11.59
N LEU A 206 6.61 4.35 10.63
CA LEU A 206 5.84 4.95 9.54
C LEU A 206 4.41 5.26 9.98
N VAL A 207 4.03 6.54 9.86
CA VAL A 207 2.65 7.01 9.95
C VAL A 207 2.18 7.53 8.60
N GLN A 208 1.14 6.91 8.04
CA GLN A 208 0.53 7.36 6.81
C GLN A 208 -0.47 8.49 7.08
N GLY A 209 -0.32 9.57 6.32
CA GLY A 209 -1.10 10.80 6.49
C GLY A 209 -1.65 11.37 5.20
N ARG A 210 -2.19 12.59 5.30
CA ARG A 210 -2.72 13.37 4.17
C ARG A 210 -2.44 14.87 4.31
N PHE A 211 -2.26 15.56 3.19
CA PHE A 211 -2.31 17.03 3.15
C PHE A 211 -3.71 17.57 2.92
N ASP A 212 -4.03 18.62 3.65
CA ASP A 212 -5.17 19.47 3.38
C ASP A 212 -4.77 20.95 3.33
N ARG A 213 -4.81 21.51 2.14
CA ARG A 213 -4.63 22.91 1.78
C ARG A 213 -5.96 23.68 1.71
N THR A 214 -7.11 23.04 1.88
CA THR A 214 -8.42 23.72 1.82
C THR A 214 -8.92 24.23 3.17
N THR A 215 -8.35 23.73 4.27
CA THR A 215 -8.79 24.13 5.62
C THR A 215 -8.23 25.49 6.05
N ASN A 216 -7.05 25.91 5.58
CA ASN A 216 -6.47 27.21 5.92
C ASN A 216 -6.76 28.23 4.82
N SER A 217 -7.18 29.45 5.19
CA SER A 217 -7.55 30.52 4.24
C SER A 217 -6.40 30.98 3.32
N ASN A 218 -5.16 30.70 3.69
CA ASN A 218 -3.94 31.00 2.95
C ASN A 218 -3.39 29.79 2.16
N SER A 219 -4.16 28.72 2.02
CA SER A 219 -3.78 27.48 1.31
C SER A 219 -2.56 26.74 1.87
N THR A 220 -2.11 27.10 3.09
CA THR A 220 -1.01 26.39 3.76
C THR A 220 -1.41 24.95 4.07
N PRO A 221 -0.54 23.97 3.81
CA PRO A 221 -0.83 22.57 4.11
C PRO A 221 -1.06 22.35 5.60
N ARG A 222 -2.13 21.65 5.91
CA ARG A 222 -2.27 20.90 7.15
C ARG A 222 -1.90 19.45 6.91
N VAL A 223 -0.99 18.94 7.71
CA VAL A 223 -0.55 17.54 7.67
C VAL A 223 -1.34 16.76 8.71
N TYR A 224 -2.15 15.81 8.27
CA TYR A 224 -2.89 14.90 9.14
C TYR A 224 -2.21 13.55 9.19
N GLY A 225 -1.89 13.04 10.37
CA GLY A 225 -1.54 11.63 10.60
C GLY A 225 -2.50 10.92 11.56
N TYR A 226 -3.62 11.56 11.91
CA TYR A 226 -4.74 11.04 12.69
C TYR A 226 -4.32 10.38 14.03
N ALA A 227 -5.00 9.31 14.42
CA ALA A 227 -4.73 8.60 15.67
C ALA A 227 -3.27 8.11 15.79
N PRO A 228 -2.64 7.51 14.75
CA PRO A 228 -1.25 7.08 14.84
C PRO A 228 -0.28 8.23 15.16
N LEU A 229 -0.43 9.38 14.50
CA LEU A 229 0.44 10.53 14.77
C LEU A 229 0.17 11.16 16.13
N ARG A 230 -1.10 11.20 16.56
CA ARG A 230 -1.47 11.64 17.90
C ARG A 230 -0.80 10.76 18.95
N ASP A 231 -0.92 9.44 18.82
CA ASP A 231 -0.40 8.49 19.79
C ASP A 231 1.13 8.59 19.86
N TRP A 232 1.78 8.77 18.70
CA TRP A 232 3.21 9.05 18.66
C TRP A 232 3.58 10.38 19.34
N PHE A 233 2.86 11.47 19.09
CA PHE A 233 3.09 12.74 19.79
C PHE A 233 2.94 12.60 21.31
N GLN A 234 1.91 11.90 21.77
CA GLN A 234 1.63 11.73 23.19
C GLN A 234 2.64 10.84 23.90
N ALA A 235 3.24 9.89 23.18
CA ALA A 235 4.30 9.03 23.70
C ALA A 235 5.68 9.70 23.73
N ASN A 236 5.93 10.70 22.87
CA ASN A 236 7.30 11.22 22.63
C ASN A 236 7.51 12.69 22.99
N PHE A 237 6.44 13.48 23.16
CA PHE A 237 6.53 14.91 23.43
C PHE A 237 5.56 15.36 24.52
N GLU A 238 5.86 16.51 25.13
CA GLU A 238 4.90 17.28 25.90
C GLU A 238 4.22 18.34 25.03
N GLN A 239 3.05 18.82 25.46
CA GLN A 239 2.39 19.95 24.80
C GLN A 239 3.32 21.17 24.79
N MET A 240 3.23 21.96 23.72
CA MET A 240 4.05 23.16 23.50
C MET A 240 5.54 22.90 23.28
N GLN A 241 6.01 21.66 23.20
CA GLN A 241 7.37 21.37 22.78
C GLN A 241 7.55 21.58 21.26
N PRO A 242 8.73 22.05 20.81
CA PRO A 242 9.04 22.11 19.40
C PRO A 242 9.26 20.71 18.83
N VAL A 243 8.73 20.47 17.63
CA VAL A 243 8.97 19.25 16.84
C VAL A 243 9.71 19.65 15.57
N THR A 244 10.80 18.96 15.27
CA THR A 244 11.57 19.16 14.05
C THR A 244 10.97 18.34 12.92
N VAL A 245 10.73 18.99 11.79
CA VAL A 245 10.28 18.38 10.53
C VAL A 245 11.43 18.45 9.54
N ARG A 246 11.94 17.31 9.10
CA ARG A 246 12.86 17.21 7.97
C ARG A 246 12.07 16.79 6.74
N VAL A 247 12.11 17.58 5.67
CA VAL A 247 11.38 17.27 4.44
C VAL A 247 12.28 16.45 3.53
N VAL A 248 12.02 15.13 3.51
CA VAL A 248 12.75 14.17 2.68
C VAL A 248 12.26 14.24 1.22
N GLY A 249 10.99 14.62 1.01
CA GLY A 249 10.45 14.93 -0.31
C GLY A 249 9.03 15.50 -0.24
N PRO A 250 8.43 15.83 -1.40
CA PRO A 250 7.12 16.51 -1.45
C PRO A 250 5.95 15.76 -0.78
N ALA A 251 6.08 14.45 -0.58
CA ALA A 251 5.11 13.59 0.09
C ALA A 251 5.74 12.75 1.22
N SER A 252 6.91 13.13 1.72
CA SER A 252 7.63 12.36 2.73
C SER A 252 8.37 13.29 3.70
N ILE A 253 8.14 13.09 5.00
CA ILE A 253 8.79 13.85 6.06
C ILE A 253 9.26 12.95 7.19
N GLU A 254 10.25 13.43 7.92
CA GLU A 254 10.69 12.87 9.17
C GLU A 254 10.38 13.81 10.32
N LEU A 255 9.88 13.24 11.42
CA LEU A 255 9.63 13.94 12.67
C LEU A 255 10.62 13.46 13.73
N ALA A 256 11.32 14.40 14.36
CA ALA A 256 12.28 14.10 15.41
C ALA A 256 12.19 15.12 16.55
N SER A 257 12.59 14.67 17.74
CA SER A 257 13.03 15.57 18.80
C SER A 257 14.42 16.11 18.43
N LEU A 258 14.75 17.30 18.93
CA LEU A 258 16.14 17.70 19.07
C LEU A 258 16.89 16.73 19.99
#